data_AF-A0A8J2LES9-F1
#
_entry.id   AF-A0A8J2LES9-F1
#
_cell.length_a   1.000
_cell.length_b   1.000
_cell.length_c   1.000
_cell.angle_alpha   90.00
_cell.angle_beta   90.00
_cell.angle_gamma   90.00
#
_symmetry.space_group_name_H-M   'P 1'
#
loop_
_entity.id
_entity.type
_entity.pdbx_description
1 polymer ?
#
loop_
_entity_poly.entity_id
_entity_poly.type
_entity_poly.pdbx_seq_one_letter_code
_entity_poly.pdbx_strand_id
1 'polypeptide(L)'
;MGYPILTATASQPGILTVTQERFYENPHGKIHQYSPFGFNWEIPLLVSTSVGANSTQLVWLPHTQKSVDINIAKNAHWVKINTGQLGYFRVKYDSEDLRKISTEFGS
;
A
#
# COMPACT_ATOMS: atom_id res chain seq x y z
N MET A 1 6.85 2.03 19.51
CA MET A 1 6.14 1.08 18.63
C MET A 1 5.40 1.92 17.59
N GLY A 2 5.33 1.48 16.33
CA GLY A 2 4.65 2.20 15.24
C GLY A 2 3.95 1.21 14.32
N TYR A 3 3.26 1.71 13.29
CA TYR A 3 2.61 0.88 12.27
C TYR A 3 3.06 1.32 10.86
N PRO A 4 2.96 0.43 9.85
CA PRO A 4 3.33 0.77 8.49
C PRO A 4 2.29 1.68 7.84
N ILE A 5 2.78 2.68 7.11
CA ILE A 5 2.05 3.34 6.03
C ILE A 5 2.64 2.86 4.72
N LEU A 6 1.75 2.44 3.83
CA LEU A 6 2.10 2.09 2.47
C LEU A 6 1.75 3.24 1.55
N THR A 7 2.68 3.65 0.70
CA THR A 7 2.40 4.56 -0.40
C THR A 7 2.34 3.76 -1.69
N ALA A 8 1.24 3.88 -2.43
CA ALA A 8 1.06 3.23 -3.72
C ALA A 8 1.26 4.24 -4.85
N THR A 9 2.16 3.95 -5.78
CA THR A 9 2.48 4.83 -6.92
C THR A 9 2.51 4.05 -8.21
N ALA A 10 1.86 4.56 -9.25
CA ALA A 10 1.97 4.02 -10.60
C ALA A 10 3.34 4.40 -11.18
N SER A 11 4.28 3.46 -11.19
CA SER A 11 5.65 3.72 -11.69
C SER A 11 5.71 3.70 -13.21
N GLN A 12 4.95 2.80 -13.84
CA GLN A 12 4.84 2.63 -15.30
C GLN A 12 3.47 2.04 -15.66
N PRO A 13 3.03 2.09 -16.94
CA PRO A 13 1.76 1.49 -17.34
C PRO A 13 1.67 0.00 -17.01
N GLY A 14 0.78 -0.35 -16.06
CA GLY A 14 0.58 -1.73 -15.60
C GLY A 14 1.44 -2.16 -14.41
N ILE A 15 2.25 -1.26 -13.84
CA ILE A 15 3.08 -1.54 -12.66
C ILE A 15 2.75 -0.56 -11.54
N LEU A 16 2.29 -1.09 -10.42
CA LEU A 16 2.09 -0.36 -9.18
C LEU A 16 3.22 -0.68 -8.20
N THR A 17 4.00 0.32 -7.82
CA THR A 17 5.03 0.17 -6.78
C THR A 17 4.40 0.52 -5.44
N VAL A 18 4.51 -0.38 -4.47
CA VAL A 18 4.03 -0.17 -3.09
C VAL A 18 5.24 -0.06 -2.18
N THR A 19 5.39 1.07 -1.49
CA THR A 19 6.52 1.35 -0.60
C THR A 19 6.05 1.45 0.84
N GLN A 20 6.72 0.75 1.76
CA GLN A 20 6.48 0.83 3.20
C GLN A 20 7.35 1.89 3.88
N GLU A 21 6.71 2.65 4.75
CA GLU A 21 7.33 3.59 5.67
C GLU A 21 6.73 3.44 7.05
N ARG A 22 7.53 3.74 8.08
CA ARG A 22 7.02 3.82 9.44
C ARG A 22 6.24 5.11 9.63
N PHE A 23 5.02 5.01 10.18
CA PHE A 23 4.32 6.20 10.66
C PHE A 23 5.02 6.83 11.88
N TYR A 24 5.22 8.14 11.81
CA TYR A 24 5.69 8.96 12.92
C TYR A 24 4.58 9.93 13.33
N GLU A 25 4.10 9.84 14.57
CA GLU A 25 3.16 10.81 15.13
C GLU A 25 3.79 12.20 15.27
N ASN A 26 5.10 12.27 15.51
CA ASN A 26 5.87 13.51 15.54
C ASN A 26 7.11 13.39 14.64
N PRO A 27 7.12 14.01 13.45
CA PRO A 27 8.25 13.99 12.51
C PRO A 27 9.54 14.61 13.07
N HIS A 28 9.43 15.47 14.09
CA HIS A 28 10.57 16.17 14.72
C HIS A 28 10.91 15.61 16.11
N GLY A 29 10.24 14.53 16.54
CA GLY A 29 10.52 13.87 17.81
C GLY A 29 11.88 13.16 17.78
N LYS A 30 12.66 13.27 18.85
CA LYS A 30 13.92 12.52 18.98
C LYS A 30 13.61 11.02 18.88
N ILE A 31 14.33 10.30 18.01
CA ILE A 31 14.16 8.85 17.82
C ILE A 31 14.74 8.15 19.06
N HIS A 32 13.87 7.74 19.96
CA HIS A 32 14.26 7.03 21.19
C HIS A 32 14.22 5.50 21.04
N GLN A 33 13.85 4.97 19.88
CA GLN A 33 13.78 3.53 19.62
C GLN A 33 14.58 3.15 18.37
N TYR A 34 15.57 2.29 18.57
CA TYR A 34 16.24 1.54 17.53
C TYR A 34 15.53 0.19 17.36
N SER A 35 15.15 -0.15 16.12
CA SER A 35 14.72 -1.50 15.77
C SER A 35 15.87 -2.20 15.07
N PRO A 36 16.21 -3.46 15.44
CA PRO A 36 17.23 -4.24 14.73
C PRO A 36 16.87 -4.49 13.26
N PHE A 37 15.62 -4.26 12.86
CA PHE A 37 15.13 -4.46 11.48
C PHE A 37 14.78 -3.17 10.74
N GLY A 38 15.21 -2.01 11.25
CA GLY A 38 14.99 -0.73 10.55
C GLY A 38 13.53 -0.28 10.44
N PHE A 39 12.62 -0.91 11.20
CA PHE A 39 11.16 -0.69 11.15
C PHE A 39 10.51 -1.05 9.81
N ASN A 40 10.93 -2.13 9.18
CA ASN A 40 10.18 -2.77 8.11
C ASN A 40 9.34 -3.93 8.66
N TRP A 41 8.21 -4.20 8.02
CA TRP A 41 7.29 -5.27 8.37
C TRP A 41 7.16 -6.28 7.22
N GLU A 42 6.78 -7.50 7.58
CA GLU A 42 6.31 -8.53 6.65
C GLU A 42 4.83 -8.29 6.39
N ILE A 43 4.45 -7.90 5.17
CA ILE A 43 3.09 -7.41 4.89
C ILE A 43 2.44 -8.20 3.75
N PRO A 44 1.31 -8.88 4.00
CA PRO A 44 0.47 -9.43 2.94
C PRO A 44 -0.39 -8.33 2.31
N LEU A 45 -0.11 -8.02 1.04
CA LEU A 45 -0.85 -7.05 0.24
C LEU A 45 -1.96 -7.78 -0.54
N LEU A 46 -3.18 -7.61 -0.07
CA LEU A 46 -4.39 -8.01 -0.80
C LEU A 46 -4.78 -6.89 -1.77
N VAL A 47 -4.58 -7.12 -3.07
CA VAL A 47 -4.78 -6.13 -4.14
C VAL A 47 -5.96 -6.52 -5.02
N SER A 48 -6.91 -5.61 -5.17
CA SER A 48 -8.01 -5.73 -6.14
C SER A 48 -7.96 -4.54 -7.11
N THR A 49 -8.47 -4.74 -8.32
CA THR A 49 -8.53 -3.69 -9.35
C THR A 49 -9.90 -3.68 -10.01
N SER A 50 -10.23 -2.61 -10.74
CA SER A 50 -11.48 -2.56 -11.50
C SER A 50 -11.60 -3.69 -12.54
N VAL A 51 -10.47 -4.21 -13.01
CA VAL A 51 -10.43 -5.39 -13.87
C VAL A 51 -10.39 -6.62 -12.96
N GLY A 52 -11.47 -7.40 -12.97
CA GLY A 52 -11.61 -8.55 -12.08
C GLY A 52 -11.89 -8.14 -10.63
N ALA A 53 -12.78 -7.18 -10.40
CA ALA A 53 -13.15 -6.64 -9.08
C ALA A 53 -13.54 -7.69 -8.02
N ASN A 54 -14.01 -8.87 -8.45
CA ASN A 54 -14.34 -10.00 -7.56
C ASN A 54 -13.14 -10.88 -7.19
N SER A 55 -11.95 -10.57 -7.73
CA SER A 55 -10.71 -11.28 -7.46
C SER A 55 -9.74 -10.40 -6.69
N THR A 56 -8.94 -11.04 -5.84
CA THR A 56 -7.89 -10.38 -5.07
C THR A 56 -6.59 -11.14 -5.29
N GLN A 57 -5.55 -10.40 -5.69
CA GLN A 57 -4.19 -10.90 -5.77
C GLN A 57 -3.51 -10.72 -4.42
N LEU A 58 -2.87 -11.78 -3.90
CA LEU A 58 -2.01 -11.70 -2.73
C LEU A 58 -0.56 -11.50 -3.17
N VAL A 59 0.07 -10.42 -2.71
CA VAL A 59 1.50 -10.13 -2.90
C VAL A 59 2.15 -9.94 -1.54
N TRP A 60 3.33 -10.51 -1.31
CA TRP A 60 4.08 -10.29 -0.09
C TRP A 60 5.08 -9.15 -0.27
N LEU A 61 5.07 -8.18 0.66
CA LEU A 61 6.14 -7.20 0.84
C LEU A 61 6.98 -7.66 2.04
N PRO A 62 8.16 -8.27 1.79
CA PRO A 62 8.95 -8.82 2.86
C PRO A 62 9.61 -7.71 3.69
N HIS A 63 9.85 -7.97 4.98
CA HIS A 63 10.51 -7.00 5.86
C HIS A 63 11.94 -6.63 5.41
N THR A 64 12.56 -7.46 4.57
CA THR A 64 13.88 -7.17 3.97
C THR A 64 13.83 -6.15 2.84
N GLN A 65 12.63 -5.77 2.38
CA GLN A 65 12.43 -4.83 1.27
C GLN A 65 11.57 -3.65 1.70
N LYS A 66 11.93 -2.46 1.20
CA LYS A 66 11.12 -1.26 1.40
C LYS A 66 9.97 -1.14 0.40
N SER A 67 10.08 -1.77 -0.76
CA SER A 67 9.07 -1.68 -1.80
C SER A 67 8.92 -2.99 -2.56
N VAL A 68 7.76 -3.16 -3.19
CA VAL A 68 7.46 -4.26 -4.11
C VAL A 68 6.69 -3.73 -5.31
N ASP A 69 6.98 -4.29 -6.48
CA ASP A 69 6.24 -4.00 -7.70
C ASP A 69 5.14 -5.02 -7.92
N ILE A 70 3.95 -4.52 -8.24
CA ILE A 70 2.75 -5.31 -8.45
C ILE A 70 2.28 -5.11 -9.88
N ASN A 71 2.21 -6.20 -10.64
CA ASN A 71 1.60 -6.19 -11.96
C ASN A 71 0.09 -6.01 -11.82
N ILE A 72 -0.44 -5.01 -12.51
CA ILE A 72 -1.87 -4.69 -12.59
C ILE A 72 -2.29 -4.58 -14.06
N ALA A 73 -3.58 -4.78 -14.33
CA ALA A 73 -4.10 -4.58 -15.68
C ALA A 73 -3.88 -3.13 -16.13
N LYS A 74 -3.33 -2.92 -17.34
CA LYS A 74 -3.03 -1.57 -17.86
C LYS A 74 -4.25 -0.67 -17.99
N ASN A 75 -5.42 -1.28 -18.17
CA ASN A 75 -6.72 -0.61 -18.26
C ASN A 75 -7.49 -0.60 -16.92
N ALA A 76 -6.84 -0.90 -15.80
CA ALA A 76 -7.46 -0.76 -14.48
C ALA A 76 -7.74 0.72 -14.18
N HIS A 77 -9.00 1.04 -13.88
CA HIS A 77 -9.45 2.38 -13.53
C HIS A 77 -9.19 2.74 -12.07
N TRP A 78 -9.17 1.74 -11.19
CA TRP A 78 -8.81 1.88 -9.79
C TRP A 78 -8.04 0.65 -9.32
N VAL A 79 -7.21 0.84 -8.29
CA VAL A 79 -6.53 -0.22 -7.57
C VAL A 79 -6.74 -0.02 -6.07
N LYS A 80 -7.16 -1.06 -5.38
CA LYS A 80 -7.41 -1.07 -3.94
C LYS A 80 -6.49 -2.09 -3.28
N ILE A 81 -5.61 -1.61 -2.42
CA ILE A 81 -4.77 -2.41 -1.54
C ILE A 81 -5.45 -2.55 -0.18
N ASN A 82 -5.25 -3.69 0.47
CA ASN A 82 -5.90 -4.09 1.72
C ASN A 82 -7.41 -4.33 1.53
N THR A 83 -7.79 -5.01 0.45
CA THR A 83 -9.18 -5.42 0.20
C THR A 83 -9.70 -6.27 1.38
N GLY A 84 -10.87 -5.90 1.92
CA GLY A 84 -11.43 -6.51 3.13
C GLY A 84 -10.83 -6.01 4.46
N GLN A 85 -9.84 -5.09 4.41
CA GLN A 85 -9.23 -4.45 5.58
C GLN A 85 -8.66 -5.44 6.61
N LEU A 86 -8.09 -6.55 6.13
CA LEU A 86 -7.54 -7.62 6.97
C LEU A 86 -6.14 -7.29 7.51
N GLY A 87 -5.40 -6.41 6.84
CA GLY A 87 -4.05 -6.00 7.22
C GLY A 87 -4.02 -4.81 8.19
N TYR A 88 -3.12 -4.85 9.18
CA TYR A 88 -2.90 -3.74 10.13
C TYR A 88 -1.88 -2.72 9.58
N PHE A 89 -2.32 -1.94 8.60
CA PHE A 89 -1.54 -0.85 8.00
C PHE A 89 -2.49 0.14 7.31
N ARG A 90 -1.99 1.34 7.00
CA ARG A 90 -2.74 2.32 6.20
C ARG A 90 -2.14 2.41 4.81
N VAL A 91 -2.98 2.66 3.82
CA VAL A 91 -2.56 2.91 2.44
C VAL A 91 -2.82 4.36 2.10
N LYS A 92 -1.79 5.04 1.61
CA LYS A 92 -1.84 6.38 1.06
C LYS A 92 -1.82 6.27 -0.46
N TYR A 93 -2.85 6.85 -1.07
CA TYR A 93 -2.96 7.03 -2.52
C TYR A 93 -2.67 8.50 -2.84
N ASP A 94 -2.29 8.79 -4.08
CA ASP A 94 -2.33 10.17 -4.56
C ASP A 94 -3.78 10.67 -4.69
N SER A 95 -3.96 11.96 -4.95
CA SER A 95 -5.28 12.57 -5.02
C SER A 95 -6.14 12.04 -6.16
N GLU A 96 -5.54 11.63 -7.28
CA GLU A 96 -6.26 11.13 -8.44
C GLU A 96 -6.77 9.71 -8.21
N ASP A 97 -5.91 8.84 -7.67
CA ASP A 97 -6.23 7.47 -7.30
C ASP A 97 -7.23 7.42 -6.15
N LEU A 98 -7.06 8.29 -5.15
CA LEU A 98 -8.04 8.44 -4.09
C LEU A 98 -9.41 8.87 -4.63
N ARG A 99 -9.45 9.78 -5.61
CA ARG A 99 -10.70 10.20 -6.26
C ARG A 99 -11.34 9.02 -7.01
N LYS A 100 -10.58 8.25 -7.80
CA LYS A 100 -11.09 7.06 -8.52
C LYS A 100 -11.71 6.04 -7.58
N ILE A 101 -11.03 5.73 -6.48
CA ILE A 101 -11.53 4.81 -5.44
C ILE A 101 -12.78 5.39 -4.77
N SER A 102 -12.79 6.69 -4.44
CA SER A 102 -13.93 7.34 -3.78
C SER A 102 -15.17 7.36 -4.65
N THR A 103 -15.03 7.51 -5.98
CA THR A 103 -16.15 7.42 -6.92
C THR A 103 -16.75 6.01 -6.98
N GLU A 104 -15.92 4.97 -6.88
CA GLU A 104 -16.40 3.57 -6.93
C GLU A 104 -17.11 3.13 -5.65
N PHE A 105 -16.56 3.49 -4.49
CA PHE A 105 -17.00 2.95 -3.18
C PHE A 105 -17.73 3.98 -2.29
N GLY A 106 -18.02 5.18 -2.80
CA GLY A 106 -18.59 6.30 -2.05
C GLY A 106 -20.10 6.53 -2.21
N SER A 107 -20.85 5.54 -2.72
CA SER A 107 -22.30 5.60 -2.92
C SER A 107 -23.11 4.93 -1.82
#